data_AF-A0A1I6XUG9-F1
#
_entry.id   AF-A0A1I6XUG9-F1
#
_cell.length_a   1.000
_cell.length_b   1.000
_cell.length_c   1.000
_cell.angle_alpha   90.00
_cell.angle_beta   90.00
_cell.angle_gamma   90.00
#
_symmetry.space_group_name_H-M   'P 1'
#
loop_
_entity.id
_entity.type
_entity.pdbx_description
1 polymer ?
#
loop_
_entity_poly.entity_id
_entity_poly.type
_entity_poly.pdbx_seq_one_letter_code
_entity_poly.pdbx_strand_id
1 'polypeptide(L)' 'MQKPILEELEKKYGDKVEFKIIDVDENQELASKYGIHAVPTLIIQKDGTEVKRFMGVTQGSVIASELDKLL' A
#
# COMPACT_ATOMS: atom_id res chain seq x y z
N MET A 1 -11.40 -6.87 4.66
CA MET A 1 -11.12 -5.48 4.22
C MET A 1 -9.68 -5.15 4.54
N GLN A 2 -8.93 -4.47 3.66
CA GLN A 2 -7.50 -4.19 3.85
C GLN A 2 -7.23 -3.03 4.83
N LYS A 3 -8.14 -2.06 4.90
CA LYS A 3 -8.00 -0.82 5.69
C LYS A 3 -7.55 -1.01 7.15
N PRO A 4 -8.18 -1.84 7.99
CA PRO A 4 -7.78 -1.96 9.41
C PRO A 4 -6.35 -2.49 9.58
N ILE A 5 -5.87 -3.34 8.66
CA ILE A 5 -4.50 -3.84 8.68
C ILE A 5 -3.51 -2.70 8.46
N LEU A 6 -3.84 -1.76 7.56
CA LEU A 6 -2.99 -0.60 7.28
C LEU A 6 -2.99 0.39 8.44
N GLU A 7 -4.14 0.63 9.09
CA GLU A 7 -4.22 1.49 10.27
C GLU A 7 -3.36 0.97 11.44
N GLU A 8 -3.27 -0.35 11.62
CA GLU A 8 -2.37 -0.94 12.62
C GLU A 8 -0.88 -0.78 12.26
N LEU A 9 -0.53 -0.83 10.98
CA LEU A 9 0.83 -0.62 10.51
C LEU A 9 1.22 0.86 10.58
N GLU A 10 0.31 1.77 10.27
CA GLU A 10 0.52 3.21 10.37
C GLU A 10 0.88 3.62 11.80
N LYS A 11 0.23 3.02 12.82
CA LYS A 11 0.60 3.24 14.24
C LYS A 11 2.04 2.84 14.58
N LYS A 12 2.65 1.93 13.81
CA LYS A 12 4.00 1.40 14.08
C LYS A 12 5.07 2.03 13.19
N TYR A 13 4.72 2.36 11.96
CA TYR A 13 5.65 2.81 10.93
C TYR A 13 5.39 4.25 10.46
N GLY A 14 4.34 4.92 10.94
CA GLY A 14 3.93 6.25 10.46
C GLY A 14 5.00 7.34 10.56
N ASP A 15 5.96 7.22 11.49
CA ASP A 15 7.11 8.13 11.58
C ASP A 15 8.14 7.94 10.46
N LYS A 16 8.11 6.80 9.77
CA LYS A 16 9.09 6.39 8.76
C LYS A 16 8.49 6.15 7.37
N VAL A 17 7.19 5.84 7.32
CA VAL A 17 6.47 5.42 6.12
C VAL A 17 5.18 6.23 6.04
N GLU A 18 4.95 6.86 4.89
CA GLU A 18 3.70 7.53 4.60
C GLU A 18 2.68 6.50 4.07
N PHE A 19 1.52 6.43 4.71
CA PHE A 19 0.41 5.59 4.27
C PHE A 19 -0.62 6.45 3.52
N LYS A 20 -0.91 6.07 2.27
CA LYS A 20 -1.91 6.74 1.42
C LYS A 20 -2.98 5.74 1.01
N ILE A 21 -4.22 6.02 1.42
CA ILE A 21 -5.40 5.26 1.01
C ILE A 21 -6.11 6.05 -0.08
N ILE A 22 -6.32 5.42 -1.23
CA ILE A 22 -6.91 6.05 -2.40
C ILE A 22 -8.15 5.28 -2.79
N ASP A 23 -9.26 5.99 -2.93
CA ASP A 23 -10.49 5.45 -3.53
C ASP A 23 -10.32 5.44 -5.06
N VAL A 24 -10.41 4.27 -5.67
CA VAL A 24 -10.20 4.10 -7.12
C VAL A 24 -11.39 4.56 -7.95
N ASP A 25 -12.60 4.57 -7.38
CA ASP A 25 -13.81 5.00 -8.07
C ASP A 25 -13.80 6.52 -8.22
N GLU A 26 -13.26 7.24 -7.23
CA GLU A 26 -13.04 8.69 -7.28
C GLU A 26 -11.76 9.10 -8.05
N ASN A 27 -10.76 8.20 -8.15
CA ASN A 27 -9.44 8.50 -8.73
C ASN A 27 -9.10 7.63 -9.95
N GLN A 28 -10.03 7.50 -10.91
CA GLN A 28 -9.92 6.56 -12.04
C GLN A 28 -8.70 6.76 -12.94
N GLU A 29 -8.28 8.01 -13.18
CA GLU A 29 -7.07 8.31 -13.97
C GLU A 29 -5.81 7.81 -13.26
N LEU A 30 -5.75 8.00 -11.93
CA LEU A 30 -4.63 7.53 -11.13
C LEU A 30 -4.62 5.99 -11.06
N ALA A 31 -5.78 5.37 -10.85
CA ALA A 31 -5.95 3.93 -10.88
C ALA A 31 -5.48 3.34 -12.23
N SER A 32 -5.83 3.97 -13.34
CA SER A 32 -5.37 3.58 -14.69
C SER A 32 -3.86 3.74 -14.84
N LYS A 33 -3.29 4.88 -14.40
CA LYS A 33 -1.84 5.13 -14.43
C LYS A 33 -1.04 4.09 -13.66
N TYR A 34 -1.56 3.63 -12.53
CA TYR A 34 -0.94 2.60 -11.70
C TYR A 34 -1.31 1.16 -12.11
N GLY A 35 -2.11 0.98 -13.16
CA GLY A 35 -2.54 -0.34 -13.64
C GLY A 35 -3.37 -1.11 -12.60
N ILE A 36 -4.27 -0.43 -11.89
CA ILE A 36 -5.11 -1.06 -10.87
C ILE A 36 -6.28 -1.77 -11.55
N HIS A 37 -6.24 -3.10 -11.58
CA HIS A 37 -7.28 -3.95 -12.18
C HIS A 37 -8.10 -4.73 -11.14
N ALA A 38 -7.66 -4.76 -9.89
CA ALA A 38 -8.33 -5.44 -8.80
C ALA A 38 -8.17 -4.66 -7.50
N VAL A 39 -9.23 -4.59 -6.70
CA VAL A 39 -9.21 -4.02 -5.36
C VAL A 39 -9.30 -5.11 -4.30
N PRO A 40 -8.56 -5.00 -3.19
CA PRO A 40 -7.52 -4.00 -2.93
C PRO A 40 -6.22 -4.31 -3.70
N THR A 41 -5.47 -3.26 -4.06
CA THR A 41 -4.07 -3.36 -4.50
C THR A 41 -3.21 -2.48 -3.61
N LEU A 42 -2.11 -3.02 -3.10
CA LEU A 42 -1.14 -2.29 -2.28
C LEU A 42 0.14 -2.11 -3.08
N ILE A 43 0.68 -0.89 -3.08
CA ILE A 43 1.92 -0.54 -3.75
C ILE A 43 2.85 0.07 -2.70
N ILE A 44 4.08 -0.43 -2.61
CA ILE A 44 5.14 0.17 -1.81
C ILE A 44 6.04 0.94 -2.76
N GLN A 45 6.20 2.22 -2.47
CA GLN A 45 7.10 3.11 -3.19
C GLN A 45 8.27 3.51 -2.30
N LYS A 46 9.47 3.56 -2.89
CA LYS A 46 10.68 4.11 -2.27
C LYS A 46 11.34 5.04 -3.27
N ASP A 47 11.65 6.25 -2.85
CA ASP A 47 12.28 7.29 -3.69
C ASP A 47 11.53 7.53 -5.03
N GLY A 48 10.19 7.53 -4.97
CA GLY A 48 9.32 7.73 -6.13
C GLY A 48 9.20 6.54 -7.09
N THR A 49 9.84 5.41 -6.78
CA THR A 49 9.82 4.19 -7.59
C THR A 49 9.01 3.09 -6.89
N GLU A 50 8.17 2.38 -7.65
CA GLU A 50 7.50 1.18 -7.15
C GLU A 50 8.51 0.06 -6.92
N VAL A 51 8.61 -0.41 -5.67
CA VAL A 51 9.53 -1.49 -5.28
C VAL A 51 8.80 -2.78 -4.94
N LYS A 52 7.50 -2.71 -4.64
CA LYS A 52 6.67 -3.88 -4.36
C LYS A 52 5.21 -3.62 -4.67
N ARG A 53 4.51 -4.67 -5.10
CA ARG A 53 3.06 -4.67 -5.33
C ARG A 53 2.43 -5.95 -4.79
N PHE A 54 1.24 -5.79 -4.21
CA PHE A 54 0.38 -6.90 -3.81
C PHE A 54 -1.03 -6.70 -4.38
N MET A 55 -1.57 -7.75 -4.99
CA MET A 55 -2.95 -7.78 -5.47
C MET A 55 -3.78 -8.62 -4.52
N GLY A 56 -4.92 -8.09 -4.10
CA GLY A 56 -5.78 -8.71 -3.11
C GLY A 56 -5.37 -8.42 -1.67
N VAL A 57 -6.16 -8.95 -0.74
CA VAL A 57 -5.94 -8.72 0.69
C VAL A 57 -4.60 -9.33 1.09
N THR A 58 -3.77 -8.52 1.74
CA THR A 58 -2.42 -8.91 2.18
C THR A 58 -2.33 -8.78 3.68
N GLN A 59 -1.81 -9.81 4.34
CA GLN A 59 -1.67 -9.83 5.80
C GLN A 59 -0.67 -8.78 6.28
N GLY A 60 -0.94 -8.20 7.46
CA GLY A 60 -0.08 -7.15 8.03
C GLY A 60 1.34 -7.61 8.29
N SER A 61 1.55 -8.88 8.66
CA SER A 61 2.87 -9.48 8.86
C SER A 61 3.73 -9.49 7.59
N VAL A 62 3.11 -9.76 6.45
CA VAL A 62 3.78 -9.76 5.14
C VAL A 62 4.18 -8.34 4.75
N ILE A 63 3.28 -7.37 4.95
CA ILE A 63 3.56 -5.96 4.64
C ILE A 63 4.68 -5.44 5.55
N ALA A 64 4.59 -5.67 6.87
CA ALA A 64 5.60 -5.30 7.84
C ALA A 64 6.98 -5.86 7.46
N SER A 65 7.04 -7.15 7.11
CA SER A 65 8.30 -7.79 6.69
C SER A 65 8.93 -7.16 5.44
N GLU A 66 8.14 -6.60 4.52
CA GLU A 66 8.69 -5.86 3.37
C GLU A 66 9.10 -4.44 3.75
N LEU A 67 8.34 -3.76 4.61
CA LEU A 67 8.73 -2.43 5.11
C LEU A 67 10.06 -2.50 5.87
N ASP A 68 10.24 -3.50 6.73
CA ASP A 68 11.48 -3.70 7.49
C ASP A 68 12.71 -3.98 6.61
N LYS A 69 12.53 -4.48 5.38
CA LYS A 69 13.64 -4.67 4.42
C LYS A 69 14.03 -3.38 3.70
N LEU A 70 13.12 -2.41 3.65
CA LEU A 70 13.25 -1.19 2.86
C LEU A 70 13.66 0.03 3.69
N LEU A 71 13.41 -0.01 5.00
CA LEU A 71 13.83 0.99 5.98
C LEU A 71 15.28 0.77 6.44
#